data_AF-A0AAE6EPH0-F1
#
_entry.id   AF-A0AAE6EPH0-F1
#
_cell.length_a   1.000
_cell.length_b   1.000
_cell.length_c   1.000
_cell.angle_alpha   90.00
_cell.angle_beta   90.00
_cell.angle_gamma   90.00
#
_symmetry.space_group_name_H-M   'P 1'
#
loop_
_entity.id
_entity.type
_entity.pdbx_description
1 polymer ?
#
loop_
_entity_poly.entity_id
_entity_poly.type
_entity_poly.pdbx_seq_one_letter_code
_entity_poly.pdbx_strand_id
1 'polypeptide(L)'
;MKAKDDGIDGHSLYTGALLKYIGSERLSVETLFKKVRQTVALLSKGTQVPWEHTSLIGDFYFNKGQMVVAKNLPYAENVIKDRLYNQLDEFGLLIEELASANWYRQNAAFPKIIAMIPNLDANQKFILGRNLYQASANPFNVANYFESLGNNLHRYSENDGVNHILNGILFEIYFDSNGDFRDVLKAEDLDSVLLLRKDHRFIKSFEFIREALSSYSDRLLYLPSDDDTPIGINIEMDLHKSNEDKQYITKISVGDYNVTPNIASHIWFTEENLKITLSSLFAIPIDLMRINSQIKITASKIKTDWDL
;
A
#
# COMPACT_ATOMS: atom_id res chain seq x y z
N MET A 1 32.75 -28.35 21.49
CA MET A 1 33.04 -27.68 20.20
C MET A 1 33.60 -26.30 20.50
N LYS A 2 34.81 -25.95 20.03
CA LYS A 2 35.29 -24.56 20.05
C LYS A 2 34.74 -23.84 18.84
N ALA A 3 34.19 -22.64 19.02
CA ALA A 3 33.88 -21.76 17.90
C ALA A 3 35.18 -21.51 17.12
N LYS A 4 35.12 -21.57 15.80
CA LYS A 4 36.26 -21.26 14.93
C LYS A 4 36.40 -19.73 14.91
N ASP A 5 37.52 -19.22 15.43
CA ASP A 5 37.76 -17.78 15.61
C ASP A 5 38.14 -17.05 14.30
N ASP A 6 38.24 -17.76 13.17
CA ASP A 6 38.49 -17.20 11.82
C ASP A 6 37.19 -16.78 11.11
N GLY A 7 36.32 -16.03 11.78
CA GLY A 7 35.02 -15.66 11.22
C GLY A 7 35.03 -14.37 10.38
N ILE A 8 33.94 -13.61 10.42
CA ILE A 8 33.78 -12.36 9.65
C ILE A 8 34.04 -11.18 10.59
N ASP A 9 34.95 -10.28 10.20
CA ASP A 9 35.22 -9.00 10.89
C ASP A 9 35.47 -9.15 12.40
N GLY A 10 36.22 -10.18 12.81
CA GLY A 10 36.56 -10.45 14.22
C GLY A 10 35.45 -11.11 15.04
N HIS A 11 34.34 -11.52 14.40
CA HIS A 11 33.25 -12.26 15.03
C HIS A 11 33.15 -13.68 14.48
N SER A 12 32.43 -14.57 15.18
CA SER A 12 32.08 -15.89 14.63
C SER A 12 31.38 -15.75 13.26
N LEU A 13 31.48 -16.75 12.38
CA LEU A 13 30.80 -16.72 11.07
C LEU A 13 29.31 -16.38 11.19
N TYR A 14 28.64 -16.92 12.22
CA TYR A 14 27.24 -16.62 12.49
C TYR A 14 27.03 -15.17 12.90
N THR A 15 27.75 -14.69 13.91
CA THR A 15 27.62 -13.32 14.43
C THR A 15 27.96 -12.29 13.37
N GLY A 16 29.03 -12.47 12.62
CA GLY A 16 29.41 -11.53 11.56
C GLY A 16 28.44 -11.55 10.38
N ALA A 17 27.89 -12.72 10.00
CA ALA A 17 26.81 -12.79 9.01
C ALA A 17 25.53 -12.10 9.51
N LEU A 18 25.17 -12.29 10.78
CA LEU A 18 24.02 -11.63 11.40
C LEU A 18 24.16 -10.10 11.37
N LEU A 19 25.32 -9.56 11.78
CA LEU A 19 25.58 -8.13 11.77
C LEU A 19 25.48 -7.50 10.38
N LYS A 20 25.83 -8.24 9.32
CA LYS A 20 25.67 -7.78 7.93
C LYS A 20 24.22 -7.58 7.51
N TYR A 21 23.28 -8.32 8.09
CA TYR A 21 21.86 -8.29 7.67
C TYR A 21 20.92 -7.66 8.70
N ILE A 22 21.29 -7.58 9.98
CA ILE A 22 20.40 -7.09 11.05
C ILE A 22 20.00 -5.63 10.90
N GLY A 23 20.84 -4.81 10.26
CA GLY A 23 20.54 -3.41 9.94
C GLY A 23 19.76 -3.22 8.64
N SER A 24 19.56 -4.29 7.84
CA SER A 24 18.85 -4.19 6.56
C SER A 24 17.39 -3.77 6.79
N GLU A 25 16.99 -2.68 6.14
CA GLU A 25 15.62 -2.20 6.20
C GLU A 25 14.66 -3.18 5.53
N ARG A 26 13.46 -3.33 6.11
CA ARG A 26 12.35 -4.13 5.54
C ARG A 26 12.69 -5.61 5.29
N LEU A 27 13.69 -6.15 6.00
CA LEU A 27 14.05 -7.56 5.95
C LEU A 27 13.37 -8.31 7.10
N SER A 28 12.46 -9.25 6.77
CA SER A 28 11.81 -10.07 7.80
C SER A 28 12.84 -10.94 8.53
N VAL A 29 12.61 -11.22 9.80
CA VAL A 29 13.53 -11.99 10.65
C VAL A 29 13.79 -13.38 10.12
N GLU A 30 12.78 -14.00 9.52
CA GLU A 30 12.92 -15.31 8.88
C GLU A 30 13.81 -15.24 7.64
N THR A 31 13.61 -14.23 6.79
CA THR A 31 14.45 -14.00 5.61
C THR A 31 15.87 -13.64 6.00
N LEU A 32 16.03 -12.83 7.05
CA LEU A 32 17.32 -12.52 7.65
C LEU A 32 18.03 -13.80 8.10
N PHE A 33 17.37 -14.67 8.88
CA PHE A 33 18.00 -15.91 9.34
C PHE A 33 18.27 -16.89 8.20
N LYS A 34 17.42 -16.94 7.15
CA LYS A 34 17.71 -17.68 5.92
C LYS A 34 18.98 -17.16 5.23
N LYS A 35 19.17 -15.85 5.10
CA LYS A 35 20.39 -15.23 4.53
C LYS A 35 21.63 -15.47 5.41
N VAL A 36 21.48 -15.40 6.73
CA VAL A 36 22.55 -15.75 7.69
C VAL A 36 22.96 -17.21 7.50
N ARG A 37 22.01 -18.14 7.45
CA ARG A 37 22.27 -19.56 7.21
C ARG A 37 22.99 -19.81 5.89
N GLN A 38 22.53 -19.21 4.80
CA GLN A 38 23.17 -19.31 3.49
C GLN A 38 24.64 -18.84 3.54
N THR A 39 24.88 -17.70 4.21
CA THR A 39 26.22 -17.14 4.36
C THR A 39 27.13 -18.04 5.19
N VAL A 40 26.65 -18.52 6.34
CA VAL A 40 27.44 -19.41 7.21
C VAL A 40 27.72 -20.74 6.54
N ALA A 41 26.73 -21.36 5.89
CA ALA A 41 26.91 -22.61 5.16
C ALA A 41 27.95 -22.46 4.04
N LEU A 42 27.89 -21.38 3.26
CA LEU A 42 28.84 -21.10 2.19
C LEU A 42 30.27 -20.89 2.74
N LEU A 43 30.44 -19.99 3.69
CA LEU A 43 31.76 -19.62 4.21
C LEU A 43 32.41 -20.73 5.05
N SER A 44 31.59 -21.57 5.70
CA SER A 44 32.07 -22.76 6.39
C SER A 44 32.28 -23.96 5.46
N LYS A 45 32.05 -23.82 4.15
CA LYS A 45 32.09 -24.92 3.16
C LYS A 45 31.21 -26.11 3.58
N GLY A 46 30.03 -25.82 4.13
CA GLY A 46 29.05 -26.79 4.60
C GLY A 46 29.33 -27.39 5.98
N THR A 47 30.42 -27.00 6.65
CA THR A 47 30.76 -27.56 7.98
C THR A 47 29.95 -26.97 9.14
N GLN A 48 29.30 -25.82 8.93
CA GLN A 48 28.37 -25.20 9.88
C GLN A 48 27.04 -24.90 9.19
N VAL A 49 25.93 -25.36 9.78
CA VAL A 49 24.57 -25.05 9.33
C VAL A 49 23.78 -24.52 10.53
N PRO A 50 23.53 -23.21 10.61
CA PRO A 50 22.69 -22.63 11.66
C PRO A 50 21.26 -23.16 11.62
N TRP A 51 20.68 -23.37 12.79
CA TRP A 51 19.29 -23.79 12.95
C TRP A 51 18.52 -22.77 13.78
N GLU A 52 17.28 -22.48 13.39
CA GLU A 52 16.36 -21.63 14.14
C GLU A 52 15.08 -22.39 14.47
N HIS A 53 14.62 -22.24 15.71
CA HIS A 53 13.28 -22.63 16.14
C HIS A 53 12.46 -21.35 16.31
N THR A 54 11.31 -21.30 15.65
CA THR A 54 10.40 -20.16 15.72
C THR A 54 8.99 -20.61 16.08
N SER A 55 8.32 -19.79 16.87
CA SER A 55 6.88 -19.84 17.11
C SER A 55 6.24 -18.49 16.79
N LEU A 56 6.89 -17.71 15.91
CA LEU A 56 6.34 -16.47 15.40
C LEU A 56 5.04 -16.77 14.66
N ILE A 57 4.01 -15.98 14.97
CA ILE A 57 2.68 -16.10 14.37
C ILE A 57 2.56 -15.13 13.19
N GLY A 58 3.22 -13.97 13.27
CA GLY A 58 3.32 -12.99 12.19
C GLY A 58 4.75 -12.55 11.91
N ASP A 59 4.89 -11.63 10.94
CA ASP A 59 6.18 -11.12 10.51
C ASP A 59 6.81 -10.19 11.56
N PHE A 60 8.10 -10.41 11.82
CA PHE A 60 8.92 -9.51 12.63
C PHE A 60 10.08 -8.94 11.81
N TYR A 61 10.36 -7.65 12.02
CA TYR A 61 11.41 -6.91 11.33
C TYR A 61 12.25 -6.16 12.38
N PHE A 62 13.58 -6.32 12.36
CA PHE A 62 14.46 -5.55 13.26
C PHE A 62 14.49 -4.07 12.90
N ASN A 63 14.42 -3.74 11.61
CA ASN A 63 14.37 -2.37 11.12
C ASN A 63 13.22 -2.21 10.12
N LYS A 64 12.12 -1.59 10.57
CA LYS A 64 10.95 -1.28 9.74
C LYS A 64 11.16 -0.09 8.78
N GLY A 65 12.33 0.57 8.83
CA GLY A 65 12.66 1.74 8.00
C GLY A 65 12.10 3.06 8.56
N GLN A 66 11.93 3.16 9.89
CA GLN A 66 11.06 4.17 10.50
C GLN A 66 11.64 5.59 10.70
N MET A 67 12.93 5.87 10.48
CA MET A 67 13.52 7.06 11.15
C MET A 67 13.99 8.25 10.30
N VAL A 68 14.02 8.23 8.96
CA VAL A 68 14.69 9.35 8.24
C VAL A 68 13.91 9.97 7.07
N VAL A 69 12.85 9.35 6.53
CA VAL A 69 12.56 9.59 5.11
C VAL A 69 11.41 10.56 4.78
N ALA A 70 10.37 10.67 5.62
CA ALA A 70 9.21 11.53 5.33
C ALA A 70 9.51 13.06 5.27
N LYS A 71 10.72 13.50 5.65
CA LYS A 71 11.10 14.93 5.64
C LYS A 71 11.61 15.46 4.29
N ASN A 72 11.91 14.62 3.31
CA ASN A 72 12.56 15.02 2.06
C ASN A 72 11.79 14.57 0.81
N LEU A 73 10.47 14.73 0.77
CA LEU A 73 9.74 14.52 -0.48
C LEU A 73 10.18 15.55 -1.54
N PRO A 74 10.30 15.18 -2.82
CA PRO A 74 10.84 16.04 -3.88
C PRO A 74 9.83 17.11 -4.37
N TYR A 75 8.90 17.53 -3.52
CA TYR A 75 7.80 18.41 -3.87
C TYR A 75 7.69 19.57 -2.89
N ALA A 76 7.23 20.72 -3.39
CA ALA A 76 7.03 21.90 -2.56
C ALA A 76 5.93 21.67 -1.51
N GLU A 77 6.07 22.30 -0.35
CA GLU A 77 5.13 22.13 0.77
C GLU A 77 3.69 22.48 0.38
N ASN A 78 3.48 23.46 -0.50
CA ASN A 78 2.15 23.89 -0.92
C ASN A 78 1.43 22.91 -1.88
N VAL A 79 2.15 21.95 -2.48
CA VAL A 79 1.52 20.87 -3.27
C VAL A 79 1.43 19.56 -2.48
N ILE A 80 2.26 19.38 -1.45
CA ILE A 80 2.10 18.33 -0.42
C ILE A 80 0.92 18.64 0.50
N LYS A 81 0.76 19.91 0.88
CA LYS A 81 -0.38 20.42 1.66
C LYS A 81 -1.27 21.22 0.71
N ASP A 82 -2.06 20.54 -0.11
CA ASP A 82 -2.84 21.18 -1.18
C ASP A 82 -3.83 22.25 -0.68
N ARG A 83 -4.22 22.22 0.59
CA ARG A 83 -4.94 23.31 1.27
C ARG A 83 -4.23 24.67 1.19
N LEU A 84 -2.91 24.68 0.97
CA LEU A 84 -2.08 25.88 0.84
C LEU A 84 -1.90 26.29 -0.62
N TYR A 85 -2.41 25.52 -1.58
CA TYR A 85 -2.29 25.82 -2.99
C TYR A 85 -3.30 26.88 -3.41
N ASN A 86 -2.80 28.06 -3.78
CA ASN A 86 -3.61 29.25 -4.08
C ASN A 86 -3.12 29.99 -5.33
N GLN A 87 -2.57 29.26 -6.31
CA GLN A 87 -2.13 29.87 -7.57
C GLN A 87 -3.33 30.36 -8.37
N LEU A 88 -3.24 31.59 -8.90
CA LEU A 88 -4.29 32.25 -9.66
C LEU A 88 -3.97 32.32 -11.17
N ASP A 89 -2.95 31.58 -11.62
CA ASP A 89 -2.66 31.41 -13.03
C ASP A 89 -3.70 30.48 -13.70
N GLU A 90 -3.64 30.35 -15.02
CA GLU A 90 -4.58 29.51 -15.79
C GLU A 90 -4.63 28.08 -15.24
N PHE A 91 -3.48 27.50 -14.90
CA PHE A 91 -3.39 26.16 -14.35
C PHE A 91 -4.04 26.08 -12.96
N GLY A 92 -3.74 27.01 -12.06
CA GLY A 92 -4.30 27.05 -10.71
C GLY A 92 -5.83 27.15 -10.70
N LEU A 93 -6.39 28.00 -11.57
CA LEU A 93 -7.85 28.11 -11.73
C LEU A 93 -8.46 26.79 -12.23
N LEU A 94 -7.81 26.11 -13.18
CA LEU A 94 -8.30 24.81 -13.65
C LEU A 94 -8.22 23.71 -12.58
N ILE A 95 -7.20 23.74 -11.72
CA ILE A 95 -7.11 22.84 -10.56
C ILE A 95 -8.29 23.06 -9.61
N GLU A 96 -8.67 24.32 -9.34
CA GLU A 96 -9.86 24.63 -8.52
C GLU A 96 -11.16 24.09 -9.17
N GLU A 97 -11.30 24.24 -10.48
CA GLU A 97 -12.45 23.66 -11.22
C GLU A 97 -12.49 22.14 -11.11
N LEU A 98 -11.34 21.46 -11.18
CA LEU A 98 -11.23 20.01 -11.04
C LEU A 98 -11.53 19.54 -9.60
N ALA A 99 -11.13 20.32 -8.60
CA ALA A 99 -11.39 20.06 -7.17
C ALA A 99 -12.85 20.34 -6.73
N SER A 100 -13.64 21.01 -7.58
CA SER A 100 -14.95 21.58 -7.20
C SER A 100 -16.04 20.57 -6.81
N ALA A 101 -15.82 19.27 -7.01
CA ALA A 101 -16.83 18.20 -6.91
C ALA A 101 -18.11 18.46 -7.74
N ASN A 102 -18.04 19.39 -8.70
CA ASN A 102 -19.14 19.74 -9.58
C ASN A 102 -18.91 19.12 -10.95
N TRP A 103 -19.76 18.16 -11.30
CA TRP A 103 -19.65 17.37 -12.53
C TRP A 103 -19.46 18.23 -13.80
N TYR A 104 -20.20 19.34 -13.94
CA TYR A 104 -20.11 20.21 -15.13
C TYR A 104 -18.80 20.98 -15.19
N ARG A 105 -18.38 21.56 -14.06
CA ARG A 105 -17.11 22.29 -13.93
C ARG A 105 -15.92 21.37 -14.20
N GLN A 106 -15.93 20.19 -13.59
CA GLN A 106 -14.88 19.19 -13.77
C GLN A 106 -14.75 18.71 -15.22
N ASN A 107 -15.86 18.35 -15.88
CA ASN A 107 -15.82 17.91 -17.28
C ASN A 107 -15.39 19.03 -18.25
N ALA A 108 -15.69 20.29 -17.95
CA ALA A 108 -15.26 21.44 -18.74
C ALA A 108 -13.76 21.76 -18.56
N ALA A 109 -13.23 21.58 -17.34
CA ALA A 109 -11.83 21.86 -17.02
C ALA A 109 -10.88 20.75 -17.50
N PHE A 110 -11.28 19.49 -17.36
CA PHE A 110 -10.45 18.32 -17.66
C PHE A 110 -9.72 18.36 -19.02
N PRO A 111 -10.38 18.56 -20.18
CA PRO A 111 -9.67 18.55 -21.46
C PRO A 111 -8.64 19.67 -21.59
N LYS A 112 -8.88 20.82 -20.94
CA LYS A 112 -7.92 21.95 -20.93
C LYS A 112 -6.67 21.59 -20.13
N ILE A 113 -6.87 21.00 -18.95
CA ILE A 113 -5.78 20.54 -18.09
C ILE A 113 -4.92 19.48 -18.79
N ILE A 114 -5.55 18.47 -19.41
CA ILE A 114 -4.82 17.40 -20.11
C ILE A 114 -3.93 17.97 -21.22
N ALA A 115 -4.40 18.99 -21.95
CA ALA A 115 -3.62 19.66 -23.00
C ALA A 115 -2.41 20.44 -22.45
N MET A 116 -2.44 20.87 -21.18
CA MET A 116 -1.35 21.60 -20.54
C MET A 116 -0.22 20.69 -20.04
N ILE A 117 -0.49 19.40 -19.77
CA ILE A 117 0.45 18.45 -19.14
C ILE A 117 1.88 18.50 -19.72
N PRO A 118 2.10 18.55 -21.06
CA PRO A 118 3.45 18.58 -21.62
C PRO A 118 4.33 19.74 -21.14
N ASN A 119 3.73 20.84 -20.67
CA ASN A 119 4.42 22.06 -20.25
C ASN A 119 4.44 22.26 -18.72
N LEU A 120 3.82 21.35 -17.96
CA LEU A 120 3.76 21.45 -16.50
C LEU A 120 5.08 21.05 -15.85
N ASP A 121 5.43 21.72 -14.75
CA ASP A 121 6.55 21.30 -13.91
C ASP A 121 6.21 20.11 -12.99
N ALA A 122 7.19 19.63 -12.24
CA ALA A 122 7.02 18.49 -11.33
C ALA A 122 5.96 18.72 -10.23
N ASN A 123 5.88 19.93 -9.67
CA ASN A 123 4.90 20.28 -8.62
C ASN A 123 3.49 20.37 -9.20
N GLN A 124 3.35 20.98 -10.39
CA GLN A 124 2.09 21.08 -11.11
C GLN A 124 1.57 19.71 -11.53
N LYS A 125 2.43 18.83 -12.07
CA LYS A 125 2.07 17.44 -12.38
C LYS A 125 1.64 16.66 -11.13
N PHE A 126 2.32 16.88 -10.00
CA PHE A 126 1.99 16.22 -8.74
C PHE A 126 0.62 16.64 -8.19
N ILE A 127 0.36 17.94 -8.05
CA ILE A 127 -0.94 18.41 -7.57
C ILE A 127 -2.07 18.07 -8.56
N LEU A 128 -1.79 18.04 -9.86
CA LEU A 128 -2.73 17.52 -10.85
C LEU A 128 -3.07 16.05 -10.56
N GLY A 129 -2.07 15.20 -10.32
CA GLY A 129 -2.26 13.80 -9.96
C GLY A 129 -3.18 13.62 -8.75
N ARG A 130 -2.97 14.43 -7.71
CA ARG A 130 -3.85 14.44 -6.54
C ARG A 130 -5.29 14.73 -6.93
N ASN A 131 -5.54 15.84 -7.62
CA ASN A 131 -6.88 16.28 -8.01
C ASN A 131 -7.57 15.34 -9.02
N LEU A 132 -6.81 14.67 -9.90
CA LEU A 132 -7.34 13.62 -10.78
C LEU A 132 -7.90 12.45 -9.97
N TYR A 133 -7.19 12.01 -8.92
CA TYR A 133 -7.70 10.95 -8.05
C TYR A 133 -8.90 11.43 -7.21
N GLN A 134 -8.87 12.66 -6.69
CA GLN A 134 -10.03 13.22 -5.98
C GLN A 134 -11.29 13.26 -6.86
N ALA A 135 -11.11 13.53 -8.15
CA ALA A 135 -12.20 13.58 -9.11
C ALA A 135 -12.56 12.20 -9.66
N SER A 136 -11.80 11.13 -9.46
CA SER A 136 -11.91 9.92 -10.28
C SER A 136 -13.30 9.24 -10.24
N ALA A 137 -13.99 9.36 -9.10
CA ALA A 137 -15.32 8.77 -8.89
C ALA A 137 -16.51 9.53 -9.48
N ASN A 138 -16.34 10.74 -10.05
CA ASN A 138 -17.46 11.66 -10.28
C ASN A 138 -17.67 12.08 -11.76
N PRO A 139 -16.77 12.82 -12.43
CA PRO A 139 -16.92 13.24 -13.81
C PRO A 139 -16.51 12.13 -14.79
N PHE A 140 -17.37 11.88 -15.78
CA PHE A 140 -17.20 10.85 -16.81
C PHE A 140 -15.82 10.89 -17.49
N ASN A 141 -15.30 12.07 -17.80
CA ASN A 141 -14.00 12.18 -18.47
C ASN A 141 -12.81 11.72 -17.61
N VAL A 142 -12.87 11.93 -16.28
CA VAL A 142 -11.80 11.47 -15.38
C VAL A 142 -11.94 9.96 -15.17
N ALA A 143 -13.15 9.45 -14.98
CA ALA A 143 -13.37 8.00 -14.90
C ALA A 143 -12.80 7.27 -16.14
N ASN A 144 -13.10 7.76 -17.36
CA ASN A 144 -12.53 7.22 -18.60
C ASN A 144 -11.00 7.32 -18.67
N TYR A 145 -10.42 8.36 -18.06
CA TYR A 145 -8.96 8.49 -17.97
C TYR A 145 -8.35 7.37 -17.13
N PHE A 146 -9.05 6.93 -16.08
CA PHE A 146 -8.63 5.84 -15.20
C PHE A 146 -8.81 4.45 -15.83
N GLU A 147 -9.76 4.26 -16.75
CA GLU A 147 -9.91 2.99 -17.49
C GLU A 147 -8.65 2.60 -18.29
N SER A 148 -7.87 3.58 -18.74
CA SER A 148 -6.60 3.39 -19.46
C SER A 148 -5.42 4.06 -18.75
N LEU A 149 -5.47 4.08 -17.41
CA LEU A 149 -4.57 4.88 -16.56
C LEU A 149 -3.09 4.72 -16.91
N GLY A 150 -2.61 3.48 -17.02
CA GLY A 150 -1.20 3.21 -17.32
C GLY A 150 -0.74 3.81 -18.66
N ASN A 151 -1.55 3.67 -19.72
CA ASN A 151 -1.21 4.24 -21.03
C ASN A 151 -1.29 5.77 -21.04
N ASN A 152 -2.23 6.34 -20.28
CA ASN A 152 -2.39 7.78 -20.18
C ASN A 152 -1.25 8.42 -19.39
N LEU A 153 -0.85 7.81 -18.27
CA LEU A 153 0.27 8.27 -17.45
C LEU A 153 1.61 8.11 -18.14
N HIS A 154 1.85 6.97 -18.80
CA HIS A 154 3.17 6.66 -19.36
C HIS A 154 3.67 7.75 -20.33
N ARG A 155 2.76 8.37 -21.10
CA ARG A 155 3.03 9.47 -22.04
C ARG A 155 3.71 10.69 -21.41
N TYR A 156 3.56 10.86 -20.10
CA TYR A 156 4.04 12.03 -19.36
C TYR A 156 5.08 11.66 -18.30
N SER A 157 5.69 10.48 -18.43
CA SER A 157 6.81 10.08 -17.58
C SER A 157 8.08 10.83 -18.00
N GLU A 158 8.89 11.20 -17.03
CA GLU A 158 10.21 11.78 -17.26
C GLU A 158 11.16 10.74 -17.87
N ASN A 159 12.25 11.20 -18.49
CA ASN A 159 13.24 10.33 -19.15
C ASN A 159 13.88 9.32 -18.20
N ASP A 160 13.93 9.64 -16.91
CA ASP A 160 14.48 8.76 -15.89
C ASP A 160 13.44 7.77 -15.33
N GLY A 161 12.19 7.81 -15.81
CA GLY A 161 11.10 6.93 -15.39
C GLY A 161 10.23 7.47 -14.25
N VAL A 162 10.48 8.68 -13.75
CA VAL A 162 9.59 9.30 -12.75
C VAL A 162 8.27 9.69 -13.39
N ASN A 163 7.15 9.36 -12.75
CA ASN A 163 5.84 9.86 -13.14
C ASN A 163 5.24 10.72 -12.03
N HIS A 164 5.39 12.04 -12.14
CA HIS A 164 4.94 12.95 -11.09
C HIS A 164 3.42 12.96 -10.92
N ILE A 165 2.64 12.67 -11.97
CA ILE A 165 1.17 12.55 -11.90
C ILE A 165 0.80 11.32 -11.08
N LEU A 166 1.41 10.16 -11.37
CA LEU A 166 1.18 8.95 -10.59
C LEU A 166 1.62 9.10 -9.13
N ASN A 167 2.72 9.81 -8.87
CA ASN A 167 3.14 10.14 -7.50
C ASN A 167 2.05 10.92 -6.77
N GLY A 168 1.42 11.90 -7.43
CA GLY A 168 0.29 12.66 -6.88
C GLY A 168 -0.94 11.79 -6.63
N ILE A 169 -1.31 10.92 -7.57
CA ILE A 169 -2.42 9.97 -7.44
C ILE A 169 -2.19 9.05 -6.24
N LEU A 170 -1.01 8.44 -6.15
CA LEU A 170 -0.62 7.57 -5.05
C LEU A 170 -0.61 8.32 -3.71
N PHE A 171 -0.10 9.55 -3.68
CA PHE A 171 -0.09 10.35 -2.46
C PHE A 171 -1.50 10.66 -1.96
N GLU A 172 -2.43 10.99 -2.85
CA GLU A 172 -3.81 11.35 -2.50
C GLU A 172 -4.59 10.20 -1.82
N ILE A 173 -4.26 8.94 -2.17
CA ILE A 173 -4.83 7.74 -1.54
C ILE A 173 -4.58 7.74 -0.03
N TYR A 174 -3.37 8.09 0.39
CA TYR A 174 -2.89 7.89 1.76
C TYR A 174 -2.80 9.16 2.60
N PHE A 175 -2.66 10.33 1.96
CA PHE A 175 -2.42 11.60 2.66
C PHE A 175 -3.55 12.59 2.39
N ASP A 176 -3.91 13.35 3.42
CA ASP A 176 -4.97 14.35 3.37
C ASP A 176 -4.48 15.71 2.84
N SER A 177 -5.35 16.73 2.91
CA SER A 177 -5.02 18.07 2.43
C SER A 177 -3.99 18.80 3.29
N ASN A 178 -3.76 18.35 4.54
CA ASN A 178 -2.70 18.84 5.41
C ASN A 178 -1.35 18.13 5.15
N GLY A 179 -1.34 17.13 4.27
CA GLY A 179 -0.19 16.25 4.05
C GLY A 179 -0.03 15.20 5.17
N ASP A 180 -1.04 15.00 6.00
CA ASP A 180 -1.04 14.03 7.10
C ASP A 180 -1.59 12.69 6.62
N PHE A 181 -1.09 11.58 7.17
CA PHE A 181 -1.61 10.25 6.86
C PHE A 181 -3.07 10.12 7.29
N ARG A 182 -3.93 9.66 6.37
CA ARG A 182 -5.37 9.57 6.57
C ARG A 182 -5.76 8.50 7.58
N ASP A 183 -6.82 8.77 8.34
CA ASP A 183 -7.48 7.74 9.15
C ASP A 183 -8.38 6.82 8.30
N VAL A 184 -8.93 7.35 7.20
CA VAL A 184 -9.69 6.61 6.19
C VAL A 184 -9.07 6.86 4.83
N LEU A 185 -8.54 5.80 4.21
CA LEU A 185 -7.91 5.86 2.90
C LEU A 185 -8.95 6.14 1.81
N LYS A 186 -8.51 6.77 0.72
CA LYS A 186 -9.37 6.94 -0.47
C LYS A 186 -9.24 5.74 -1.39
N ALA A 187 -10.37 5.14 -1.74
CA ALA A 187 -10.42 3.82 -2.36
C ALA A 187 -11.14 3.76 -3.71
N GLU A 188 -11.65 4.90 -4.19
CA GLU A 188 -12.63 4.96 -5.28
C GLU A 188 -12.13 4.31 -6.59
N ASP A 189 -10.86 4.53 -6.96
CA ASP A 189 -10.21 3.91 -8.13
C ASP A 189 -8.93 3.15 -7.75
N LEU A 190 -8.88 2.67 -6.52
CA LEU A 190 -7.69 2.06 -5.94
C LEU A 190 -7.15 0.90 -6.77
N ASP A 191 -8.02 -0.01 -7.23
CA ASP A 191 -7.61 -1.20 -7.97
C ASP A 191 -6.90 -0.82 -9.29
N SER A 192 -7.44 0.14 -10.04
CA SER A 192 -6.83 0.68 -11.27
C SER A 192 -5.44 1.25 -11.02
N VAL A 193 -5.25 1.93 -9.89
CA VAL A 193 -3.95 2.50 -9.49
C VAL A 193 -2.99 1.39 -9.05
N LEU A 194 -3.42 0.48 -8.17
CA LEU A 194 -2.56 -0.57 -7.65
C LEU A 194 -2.18 -1.60 -8.70
N LEU A 195 -2.99 -1.84 -9.74
CA LEU A 195 -2.59 -2.69 -10.88
C LEU A 195 -1.29 -2.21 -11.55
N LEU A 196 -1.00 -0.90 -11.52
CA LEU A 196 0.23 -0.34 -12.10
C LEU A 196 1.50 -0.78 -11.36
N ARG A 197 1.40 -1.36 -10.16
CA ARG A 197 2.57 -1.88 -9.43
C ARG A 197 3.30 -2.99 -10.17
N LYS A 198 2.59 -3.69 -11.07
CA LYS A 198 3.13 -4.76 -11.92
C LYS A 198 3.81 -4.22 -13.18
N ASP A 199 3.64 -2.94 -13.47
CA ASP A 199 4.22 -2.29 -14.64
C ASP A 199 5.55 -1.63 -14.27
N HIS A 200 6.64 -2.25 -14.73
CA HIS A 200 8.00 -1.80 -14.50
C HIS A 200 8.28 -0.34 -14.91
N ARG A 201 7.46 0.24 -15.80
CA ARG A 201 7.56 1.66 -16.20
C ARG A 201 7.24 2.61 -15.05
N PHE A 202 6.55 2.14 -14.01
CA PHE A 202 6.11 2.93 -12.87
C PHE A 202 6.82 2.57 -11.55
N ILE A 203 7.88 1.75 -11.59
CA ILE A 203 8.58 1.29 -10.38
C ILE A 203 8.99 2.45 -9.46
N LYS A 204 9.48 3.56 -10.02
CA LYS A 204 9.88 4.76 -9.26
C LYS A 204 8.73 5.43 -8.52
N SER A 205 7.51 5.37 -9.04
CA SER A 205 6.33 5.91 -8.36
C SER A 205 5.92 5.06 -7.16
N PHE A 206 6.07 3.74 -7.29
CA PHE A 206 5.85 2.83 -6.15
C PHE A 206 6.99 2.94 -5.12
N GLU A 207 8.23 3.13 -5.54
CA GLU A 207 9.33 3.47 -4.62
C GLU A 207 9.04 4.76 -3.84
N PHE A 208 8.62 5.83 -4.54
CA PHE A 208 8.23 7.11 -3.94
C PHE A 208 7.14 6.94 -2.88
N ILE A 209 6.02 6.27 -3.18
CA ILE A 209 4.94 6.17 -2.19
C ILE A 209 5.35 5.29 -1.01
N ARG A 210 6.13 4.23 -1.25
CA ARG A 210 6.68 3.39 -0.16
C ARG A 210 7.62 4.18 0.74
N GLU A 211 8.36 5.12 0.17
CA GLU A 211 9.23 6.03 0.89
C GLU A 211 8.42 6.98 1.77
N ALA A 212 7.40 7.62 1.20
CA ALA A 212 6.48 8.51 1.92
C ALA A 212 5.75 7.79 3.06
N LEU A 213 5.38 6.51 2.86
CA LEU A 213 4.66 5.70 3.83
C LEU A 213 5.56 5.03 4.89
N SER A 214 6.88 5.14 4.79
CA SER A 214 7.84 4.41 5.64
C SER A 214 7.61 4.62 7.14
N SER A 215 7.33 5.87 7.54
CA SER A 215 7.05 6.26 8.93
C SER A 215 5.69 5.80 9.46
N TYR A 216 4.81 5.30 8.58
CA TYR A 216 3.46 4.81 8.92
C TYR A 216 3.30 3.30 8.71
N SER A 217 4.41 2.58 8.55
CA SER A 217 4.43 1.15 8.24
C SER A 217 3.74 0.27 9.29
N ASP A 218 3.60 0.75 10.52
CA ASP A 218 2.87 0.09 11.62
C ASP A 218 1.34 0.27 11.53
N ARG A 219 0.87 1.26 10.76
CA ARG A 219 -0.55 1.55 10.51
C ARG A 219 -1.08 0.92 9.22
N LEU A 220 -0.22 0.29 8.42
CA LEU A 220 -0.54 -0.26 7.11
C LEU A 220 -0.53 -1.80 7.14
N LEU A 221 -1.56 -2.42 6.56
CA LEU A 221 -1.60 -3.88 6.36
C LEU A 221 -0.94 -4.30 5.04
N TYR A 222 -0.74 -3.35 4.13
CA TYR A 222 -0.08 -3.56 2.86
C TYR A 222 0.70 -2.31 2.47
N LEU A 223 1.90 -2.53 1.94
CA LEU A 223 2.76 -1.48 1.43
C LEU A 223 2.86 -1.66 -0.09
N PRO A 224 2.36 -0.71 -0.92
CA PRO A 224 2.28 -0.88 -2.37
C PRO A 224 3.60 -1.27 -3.01
N SER A 225 3.68 -2.44 -3.62
CA SER A 225 4.88 -2.93 -4.31
C SER A 225 4.57 -3.96 -5.39
N ASP A 226 5.59 -4.32 -6.17
CA ASP A 226 5.54 -5.41 -7.15
C ASP A 226 5.56 -6.81 -6.50
N ASP A 227 5.64 -6.90 -5.18
CA ASP A 227 5.54 -8.14 -4.43
C ASP A 227 4.10 -8.70 -4.49
N ASP A 228 3.95 -9.84 -5.16
CA ASP A 228 2.69 -10.58 -5.30
C ASP A 228 2.49 -11.66 -4.22
N THR A 229 3.25 -11.60 -3.12
CA THR A 229 3.09 -12.51 -1.99
C THR A 229 1.64 -12.46 -1.49
N PRO A 230 0.91 -13.60 -1.47
CA PRO A 230 -0.48 -13.59 -1.06
C PRO A 230 -0.66 -13.18 0.40
N ILE A 231 -1.67 -12.36 0.67
CA ILE A 231 -2.02 -11.86 2.00
C ILE A 231 -3.16 -12.70 2.57
N GLY A 232 -2.87 -13.43 3.64
CA GLY A 232 -3.84 -14.26 4.34
C GLY A 232 -4.84 -13.41 5.13
N ILE A 233 -6.12 -13.54 4.79
CA ILE A 233 -7.25 -12.97 5.52
C ILE A 233 -7.90 -14.12 6.29
N ASN A 234 -7.61 -14.18 7.59
CA ASN A 234 -8.09 -15.24 8.46
C ASN A 234 -9.44 -14.85 9.08
N ILE A 235 -10.46 -15.67 8.83
CA ILE A 235 -11.83 -15.42 9.25
C ILE A 235 -12.28 -16.56 10.14
N GLU A 236 -12.62 -16.20 11.37
CA GLU A 236 -13.18 -17.10 12.37
C GLU A 236 -14.70 -17.03 12.33
N MET A 237 -15.33 -18.20 12.20
CA MET A 237 -16.78 -18.36 12.10
C MET A 237 -17.35 -18.93 13.40
N ASP A 238 -18.53 -18.45 13.81
CA ASP A 238 -19.34 -19.15 14.81
C ASP A 238 -20.05 -20.35 14.15
N LEU A 239 -19.45 -21.53 14.24
CA LEU A 239 -19.98 -22.75 13.63
C LEU A 239 -21.26 -23.28 14.29
N HIS A 240 -21.59 -22.83 15.50
CA HIS A 240 -22.84 -23.23 16.17
C HIS A 240 -24.03 -22.41 15.70
N LYS A 241 -23.80 -21.14 15.34
CA LYS A 241 -24.83 -20.22 14.84
C LYS A 241 -24.91 -20.14 13.33
N SER A 242 -23.83 -20.51 12.64
CA SER A 242 -23.77 -20.48 11.18
C SER A 242 -24.44 -21.70 10.56
N ASN A 243 -25.19 -21.48 9.49
CA ASN A 243 -25.75 -22.51 8.61
C ASN A 243 -25.61 -22.08 7.13
N GLU A 244 -26.25 -22.81 6.22
CA GLU A 244 -26.15 -22.54 4.78
C GLU A 244 -26.74 -21.17 4.36
N ASP A 245 -27.74 -20.67 5.09
CA ASP A 245 -28.44 -19.43 4.79
C ASP A 245 -27.86 -18.20 5.50
N LYS A 246 -27.31 -18.39 6.71
CA LYS A 246 -26.85 -17.32 7.59
C LYS A 246 -25.58 -17.72 8.31
N GLN A 247 -24.52 -16.94 8.12
CA GLN A 247 -23.22 -17.18 8.72
C GLN A 247 -22.79 -15.99 9.58
N TYR A 248 -22.09 -16.27 10.67
CA TYR A 248 -21.65 -15.25 11.63
C TYR A 248 -20.14 -15.30 11.81
N ILE A 249 -19.49 -14.18 11.54
CA ILE A 249 -18.04 -13.98 11.69
C ILE A 249 -17.78 -13.46 13.11
N THR A 250 -16.97 -14.17 13.87
CA THR A 250 -16.53 -13.73 15.22
C THR A 250 -15.29 -12.87 15.13
N LYS A 251 -14.40 -13.14 14.17
CA LYS A 251 -13.14 -12.41 14.01
C LYS A 251 -12.65 -12.43 12.57
N ILE A 252 -12.08 -11.30 12.13
CA ILE A 252 -11.31 -11.15 10.90
C ILE A 252 -9.93 -10.62 11.29
N SER A 253 -8.88 -11.24 10.76
CA SER A 253 -7.50 -10.81 10.99
C SER A 253 -6.64 -10.89 9.74
N VAL A 254 -5.66 -9.99 9.67
CA VAL A 254 -4.62 -9.94 8.63
C VAL A 254 -3.29 -9.97 9.35
N GLY A 255 -2.57 -11.10 9.25
CA GLY A 255 -1.45 -11.38 10.16
C GLY A 255 -1.92 -11.33 11.62
N ASP A 256 -1.21 -10.56 12.45
CA ASP A 256 -1.53 -10.39 13.87
C ASP A 256 -2.60 -9.30 14.13
N TYR A 257 -3.01 -8.55 13.11
CA TYR A 257 -3.92 -7.41 13.26
C TYR A 257 -5.38 -7.87 13.20
N ASN A 258 -6.15 -7.56 14.25
CA ASN A 258 -7.59 -7.77 14.28
C ASN A 258 -8.31 -6.61 13.57
N VAL A 259 -8.92 -6.88 12.42
CA VAL A 259 -9.61 -5.88 11.60
C VAL A 259 -11.14 -5.92 11.77
N THR A 260 -11.67 -6.86 12.55
CA THR A 260 -13.11 -6.99 12.83
C THR A 260 -13.77 -5.67 13.23
N PRO A 261 -13.20 -4.84 14.13
CA PRO A 261 -13.83 -3.60 14.56
C PRO A 261 -14.03 -2.56 13.45
N ASN A 262 -13.30 -2.66 12.35
CA ASN A 262 -13.39 -1.75 11.21
C ASN A 262 -14.51 -2.14 10.23
N ILE A 263 -15.13 -3.30 10.40
CA ILE A 263 -16.14 -3.84 9.49
C ILE A 263 -17.54 -3.59 10.06
N ALA A 264 -18.42 -3.03 9.22
CA ALA A 264 -19.80 -2.77 9.59
C ALA A 264 -20.55 -4.07 9.92
N SER A 265 -21.07 -4.17 11.13
CA SER A 265 -21.69 -5.42 11.63
C SER A 265 -23.11 -5.70 11.13
N HIS A 266 -23.78 -4.69 10.58
CA HIS A 266 -25.14 -4.80 10.05
C HIS A 266 -25.20 -5.23 8.58
N ILE A 267 -24.05 -5.31 7.90
CA ILE A 267 -23.95 -5.64 6.48
C ILE A 267 -23.71 -7.14 6.31
N TRP A 268 -24.38 -7.74 5.31
CA TRP A 268 -24.11 -9.10 4.87
C TRP A 268 -23.12 -9.12 3.71
N PHE A 269 -22.17 -10.04 3.77
CA PHE A 269 -21.07 -10.17 2.84
C PHE A 269 -21.05 -11.56 2.21
N THR A 270 -20.89 -11.58 0.88
CA THR A 270 -20.25 -12.67 0.15
C THR A 270 -18.73 -12.57 0.33
N GLU A 271 -17.98 -13.61 -0.05
CA GLU A 271 -16.50 -13.52 -0.05
C GLU A 271 -15.99 -12.34 -0.90
N GLU A 272 -16.60 -12.13 -2.07
CA GLU A 272 -16.22 -11.06 -3.00
C GLU A 272 -16.44 -9.67 -2.40
N ASN A 273 -17.64 -9.39 -1.86
CA ASN A 273 -17.93 -8.09 -1.28
C ASN A 273 -17.15 -7.84 0.02
N LEU A 274 -16.78 -8.90 0.75
CA LEU A 274 -15.88 -8.77 1.89
C LEU A 274 -14.47 -8.35 1.43
N LYS A 275 -13.94 -8.96 0.37
CA LYS A 275 -12.65 -8.55 -0.23
C LYS A 275 -12.68 -7.11 -0.71
N ILE A 276 -13.74 -6.68 -1.39
CA ILE A 276 -13.91 -5.28 -1.82
C ILE A 276 -13.92 -4.32 -0.63
N THR A 277 -14.60 -4.70 0.46
CA THR A 277 -14.65 -3.91 1.69
C THR A 277 -13.27 -3.80 2.34
N LEU A 278 -12.54 -4.92 2.45
CA LEU A 278 -11.18 -4.93 3.01
C LEU A 278 -10.19 -4.17 2.12
N SER A 279 -10.32 -4.26 0.79
CA SER A 279 -9.50 -3.50 -0.17
C SER A 279 -9.69 -2.01 0.06
N SER A 280 -10.94 -1.57 0.14
CA SER A 280 -11.27 -0.16 0.35
C SER A 280 -10.76 0.38 1.69
N LEU A 281 -10.87 -0.40 2.76
CA LEU A 281 -10.48 0.06 4.10
C LEU A 281 -8.96 0.09 4.31
N PHE A 282 -8.24 -0.87 3.73
CA PHE A 282 -6.84 -1.14 4.06
C PHE A 282 -5.87 -1.01 2.88
N ALA A 283 -6.37 -0.57 1.73
CA ALA A 283 -5.64 -0.45 0.48
C ALA A 283 -4.93 -1.74 0.02
N ILE A 284 -5.50 -2.91 0.33
CA ILE A 284 -4.95 -4.21 -0.04
C ILE A 284 -5.50 -4.61 -1.42
N PRO A 285 -4.67 -4.93 -2.43
CA PRO A 285 -5.16 -5.42 -3.71
C PRO A 285 -5.98 -6.70 -3.56
N ILE A 286 -7.17 -6.73 -4.17
CA ILE A 286 -8.10 -7.88 -4.10
C ILE A 286 -7.43 -9.17 -4.60
N ASP A 287 -6.60 -9.08 -5.64
CA ASP A 287 -5.91 -10.23 -6.24
C ASP A 287 -4.87 -10.88 -5.32
N LEU A 288 -4.39 -10.16 -4.31
CA LEU A 288 -3.46 -10.68 -3.29
C LEU A 288 -4.16 -11.35 -2.12
N MET A 289 -5.43 -11.07 -1.87
CA MET A 289 -6.14 -11.61 -0.71
C MET A 289 -6.42 -13.11 -0.84
N ARG A 290 -6.12 -13.87 0.22
CA ARG A 290 -6.47 -15.28 0.36
C ARG A 290 -7.32 -15.47 1.61
N ILE A 291 -8.60 -15.78 1.40
CA ILE A 291 -9.56 -15.97 2.48
C ILE A 291 -9.35 -17.37 3.07
N ASN A 292 -9.12 -17.43 4.37
CA ASN A 292 -8.99 -18.66 5.13
C ASN A 292 -10.11 -18.69 6.17
N SER A 293 -11.05 -19.63 6.03
CA SER A 293 -12.18 -19.79 6.94
C SER A 293 -12.51 -21.26 7.14
N GLN A 294 -13.16 -21.60 8.27
CA GLN A 294 -13.56 -22.99 8.55
C GLN A 294 -14.65 -23.51 7.59
N ILE A 295 -15.48 -22.60 7.08
CA ILE A 295 -16.54 -22.86 6.09
C ILE A 295 -16.49 -21.80 4.99
N LYS A 296 -16.97 -22.13 3.79
CA LYS A 296 -17.03 -21.18 2.67
C LYS A 296 -17.95 -20.01 3.00
N ILE A 297 -17.50 -18.79 2.71
CA ILE A 297 -18.27 -17.57 2.93
C ILE A 297 -19.28 -17.39 1.79
N THR A 298 -20.57 -17.40 2.13
CA THR A 298 -21.67 -17.24 1.16
C THR A 298 -22.60 -16.10 1.53
N ALA A 299 -23.07 -16.06 2.77
CA ALA A 299 -23.91 -15.02 3.32
C ALA A 299 -23.52 -14.82 4.79
N SER A 300 -22.55 -13.95 5.04
CA SER A 300 -21.94 -13.76 6.36
C SER A 300 -22.09 -12.35 6.88
N LYS A 301 -22.19 -12.16 8.20
CA LYS A 301 -22.07 -10.84 8.83
C LYS A 301 -21.24 -10.92 10.10
N ILE A 302 -20.73 -9.78 10.58
CA ILE A 302 -20.05 -9.76 11.88
C ILE A 302 -21.06 -10.08 12.98
N LYS A 303 -20.73 -11.03 13.85
CA LYS A 303 -21.57 -11.43 14.98
C LYS A 303 -21.71 -10.28 15.96
N THR A 304 -22.93 -10.04 16.42
CA THR A 304 -23.24 -9.06 17.47
C THR A 304 -23.92 -9.72 18.67
N ASP A 305 -24.01 -8.99 19.79
CA ASP A 305 -24.71 -9.45 21.00
C ASP A 305 -26.21 -9.71 20.76
N TRP A 306 -26.79 -9.20 19.67
CA TRP A 306 -28.19 -9.40 19.29
C TRP A 306 -28.42 -10.69 18.49
N ASP A 307 -27.37 -11.40 18.10
CA ASP A 307 -27.42 -12.62 17.30
C ASP A 307 -27.43 -13.90 18.18
N LEU A 308 -28.06 -13.80 19.37
CA LEU A 308 -28.17 -14.86 20.38
C LEU A 308 -28.93 -16.10 19.93
#